data_AF-A0A932MB87-F1
#
_entry.id   AF-A0A932MB87-F1
#
_cell.length_a   1.000
_cell.length_b   1.000
_cell.length_c   1.000
_cell.angle_alpha   90.00
_cell.angle_beta   90.00
_cell.angle_gamma   90.00
#
_symmetry.space_group_name_H-M   'P 1'
#
loop_
_entity.id
_entity.type
_entity.pdbx_description
1 polymer ?
#
loop_
_entity_poly.entity_id
_entity_poly.type
_entity_poly.pdbx_seq_one_letter_code
_entity_poly.pdbx_strand_id
1 'polypeptide(L)'
;MSYQFDWSVLWTGQSGQWLLQGVITTLEISVLAWLLAGALGIFSGALRTAPFALLRIAAAAYVEFFRNVPLLVWMFFWYFAVPPLL
;
A
#
# COMPACT_ATOMS: atom_id res chain seq x y z
N MET A 1 -17.75 -19.22 34.55
CA MET A 1 -18.01 -18.04 33.68
C MET A 1 -18.69 -18.52 32.41
N SER A 2 -19.98 -18.23 32.24
CA SER A 2 -20.73 -18.55 31.01
C SER A 2 -20.76 -17.33 30.11
N TYR A 3 -19.68 -17.10 29.34
CA TYR A 3 -19.67 -16.07 28.32
C TYR A 3 -20.57 -16.50 27.16
N GLN A 4 -21.53 -15.65 26.79
CA GLN A 4 -22.35 -15.84 25.60
C GLN A 4 -21.79 -14.97 24.48
N PHE A 5 -21.32 -15.60 23.41
CA PHE A 5 -20.82 -14.88 22.23
C PHE A 5 -21.98 -14.16 21.54
N ASP A 6 -21.84 -12.84 21.38
CA ASP A 6 -22.78 -12.02 20.64
C ASP A 6 -22.15 -11.51 19.34
N TRP A 7 -22.53 -12.14 18.23
CA TRP A 7 -22.06 -11.79 16.89
C TRP A 7 -22.78 -10.58 16.29
N SER A 8 -23.90 -10.16 16.87
CA SER A 8 -24.66 -9.01 16.37
C SER A 8 -23.87 -7.71 16.47
N VAL A 9 -22.90 -7.65 17.40
CA VAL A 9 -21.98 -6.52 17.60
C VAL A 9 -21.18 -6.18 16.33
N LEU A 10 -20.93 -7.15 15.44
CA LEU A 10 -20.20 -6.88 14.19
C LEU A 10 -21.02 -6.06 13.18
N TRP A 11 -22.35 -6.07 13.30
CA TRP A 11 -23.25 -5.50 12.30
C TRP A 11 -24.16 -4.41 12.87
N THR A 12 -24.11 -4.17 14.19
CA THR A 12 -24.99 -3.24 14.88
C THR A 12 -24.22 -2.07 15.51
N GLY A 13 -24.92 -0.97 15.71
CA GLY A 13 -24.41 0.22 16.39
C GLY A 13 -23.14 0.80 15.75
N GLN A 14 -22.29 1.36 16.60
CA GLN A 14 -21.05 2.02 16.20
C GLN A 14 -20.01 1.04 15.61
N SER A 15 -19.95 -0.18 16.14
CA SER A 15 -19.00 -1.22 15.72
C SER A 15 -19.20 -1.61 14.26
N GLY A 16 -20.45 -1.87 13.84
CA GLY A 16 -20.76 -2.17 12.44
C GLY A 16 -20.39 -1.03 11.50
N GLN A 17 -20.63 0.23 11.91
CA GLN A 17 -20.22 1.40 11.12
C GLN A 17 -18.71 1.51 10.97
N TRP A 18 -17.93 1.29 12.04
CA TRP A 18 -16.47 1.30 11.98
C TRP A 18 -15.90 0.20 11.08
N LEU A 19 -16.48 -1.01 11.15
CA LEU A 19 -16.05 -2.11 10.27
C LEU A 19 -16.35 -1.79 8.81
N LEU A 20 -17.55 -1.28 8.51
CA LEU A 20 -17.90 -0.87 7.14
C LEU A 20 -16.98 0.25 6.64
N GLN A 21 -16.71 1.26 7.47
CA GLN A 21 -15.80 2.34 7.14
C GLN A 21 -14.38 1.81 6.89
N GLY A 22 -13.90 0.90 7.72
CA GLY A 22 -12.58 0.27 7.55
C GLY A 22 -12.46 -0.50 6.24
N VAL A 23 -13.51 -1.23 5.85
CA VAL A 23 -13.56 -1.92 4.55
C VAL A 23 -13.52 -0.90 3.39
N ILE A 24 -14.34 0.14 3.45
CA ILE A 24 -14.38 1.19 2.42
C ILE A 24 -13.00 1.85 2.29
N THR A 25 -12.41 2.29 3.40
CA THR A 25 -11.09 2.92 3.40
C THR A 25 -9.99 1.98 2.88
N THR A 26 -10.07 0.68 3.19
CA THR A 26 -9.13 -0.32 2.64
C THR A 26 -9.27 -0.42 1.13
N LEU A 27 -10.49 -0.46 0.61
CA LEU A 27 -10.75 -0.52 -0.83
C LEU A 27 -10.27 0.74 -1.54
N GLU A 28 -10.59 1.92 -1.00
CA GLU A 28 -10.17 3.21 -1.54
C GLU A 28 -8.64 3.29 -1.65
N ILE A 29 -7.92 3.01 -0.57
CA ILE A 29 -6.46 3.04 -0.55
C ILE A 29 -5.88 1.96 -1.49
N SER A 30 -6.46 0.76 -1.50
CA SER A 30 -5.98 -0.34 -2.34
C SER A 30 -6.12 -0.03 -3.83
N VAL A 31 -7.25 0.54 -4.25
CA VAL A 31 -7.48 0.92 -5.65
C VAL A 31 -6.51 2.02 -6.07
N LEU A 32 -6.36 3.07 -5.26
CA LEU A 32 -5.43 4.16 -5.57
C LEU A 32 -3.97 3.67 -5.64
N ALA A 33 -3.54 2.88 -4.66
CA ALA A 33 -2.21 2.29 -4.64
C ALA A 33 -1.97 1.38 -5.85
N TRP A 34 -2.96 0.56 -6.22
CA TRP A 34 -2.87 -0.34 -7.36
C TRP A 34 -2.76 0.41 -8.68
N LEU A 35 -3.54 1.48 -8.88
CA LEU A 35 -3.47 2.31 -10.08
C LEU A 35 -2.10 2.99 -10.22
N LEU A 36 -1.58 3.56 -9.12
CA LEU A 36 -0.26 4.18 -9.11
C LEU A 36 0.86 3.16 -9.34
N ALA A 37 0.81 2.02 -8.65
CA ALA A 37 1.78 0.93 -8.84
C ALA A 37 1.73 0.36 -10.26
N GLY A 38 0.53 0.25 -10.84
CA GLY A 38 0.32 -0.18 -12.23
C GLY A 38 0.96 0.79 -13.22
N ALA A 39 0.69 2.09 -13.08
CA ALA A 39 1.28 3.11 -13.93
C ALA A 39 2.82 3.12 -13.85
N LEU A 40 3.38 3.12 -12.63
CA LEU A 40 4.82 3.09 -12.40
C LEU A 40 5.46 1.78 -12.89
N GLY A 41 4.77 0.65 -12.70
CA GLY A 41 5.21 -0.67 -13.16
C GLY A 41 5.26 -0.77 -14.68
N ILE A 42 4.22 -0.27 -15.37
CA ILE A 42 4.19 -0.21 -16.84
C ILE A 42 5.29 0.71 -17.35
N PHE A 43 5.45 1.90 -16.75
CA PHE A 43 6.49 2.85 -17.14
C PHE A 43 7.90 2.26 -16.95
N SER A 44 8.20 1.70 -15.78
CA SER A 44 9.44 1.00 -15.49
C SER A 44 9.69 -0.17 -16.45
N GLY A 45 8.64 -0.96 -16.74
CA GLY A 45 8.70 -2.07 -17.68
C GLY A 45 9.03 -1.62 -19.11
N ALA A 46 8.43 -0.52 -19.57
CA ALA A 46 8.72 0.06 -20.88
C ALA A 46 10.17 0.59 -20.96
N LEU A 47 10.69 1.22 -19.91
CA LEU A 47 12.09 1.66 -19.88
C LEU A 47 13.10 0.51 -19.99
N ARG A 48 12.72 -0.71 -19.55
CA ARG A 48 13.57 -1.91 -19.68
C ARG A 48 13.68 -2.42 -21.12
N THR A 49 12.79 -2.04 -22.02
CA THR A 49 12.87 -2.43 -23.44
C THR A 49 13.61 -1.39 -24.29
N ALA A 50 13.97 -0.25 -23.72
CA ALA A 50 14.67 0.81 -24.42
C ALA A 50 16.10 0.37 -24.86
N PRO A 51 16.59 0.85 -26.02
CA PRO A 51 17.93 0.48 -26.52
C PRO A 51 19.04 1.02 -25.61
N PHE A 52 18.77 2.10 -24.87
CA PHE A 52 19.76 2.75 -24.00
C PHE A 52 19.99 1.95 -22.72
N ALA A 53 21.24 1.55 -22.48
CA ALA A 53 21.64 0.79 -21.29
C ALA A 53 21.31 1.54 -19.98
N LEU A 54 21.49 2.86 -19.94
CA LEU A 54 21.24 3.67 -18.75
C LEU A 54 19.77 3.63 -18.30
N LEU A 55 18.82 3.66 -19.25
CA LEU A 55 17.38 3.59 -18.93
C LEU A 55 17.02 2.23 -18.34
N ARG A 56 17.59 1.15 -18.89
CA ARG A 56 17.37 -0.22 -18.39
C ARG A 56 17.91 -0.39 -16.98
N ILE A 57 19.10 0.15 -16.71
CA ILE A 57 19.73 0.12 -15.39
C ILE A 57 18.93 0.96 -14.40
N ALA A 58 18.52 2.17 -14.76
CA ALA A 58 17.71 3.03 -13.89
C ALA A 58 16.38 2.38 -13.52
N ALA A 59 15.69 1.79 -14.51
CA ALA A 59 14.46 1.05 -14.26
C ALA A 59 14.68 -0.20 -13.39
N ALA A 60 15.81 -0.89 -13.55
CA ALA A 60 16.16 -2.02 -12.70
C ALA A 60 16.46 -1.59 -11.25
N ALA A 61 17.25 -0.54 -11.06
CA ALA A 61 17.58 0.02 -9.75
C ALA A 61 16.32 0.47 -9.01
N TYR A 62 15.39 1.15 -9.69
CA TYR A 62 14.10 1.53 -9.12
C TYR A 62 13.34 0.31 -8.61
N VAL A 63 13.13 -0.72 -9.45
CA VAL A 63 12.37 -1.91 -9.06
C VAL A 63 13.07 -2.66 -7.92
N GLU A 64 14.39 -2.82 -8.01
CA GLU A 64 15.18 -3.54 -7.02
C GLU A 64 15.15 -2.85 -5.65
N PHE A 65 15.29 -1.53 -5.61
CA PHE A 65 15.22 -0.74 -4.39
C PHE A 65 13.87 -0.90 -3.67
N PHE A 66 12.76 -0.71 -4.38
CA PHE A 66 11.43 -0.79 -3.76
C PHE A 66 11.02 -2.23 -3.41
N ARG A 67 11.52 -3.24 -4.11
CA ARG A 67 11.20 -4.65 -3.81
C ARG A 67 12.05 -5.27 -2.70
N ASN A 68 13.25 -4.73 -2.44
CA ASN A 68 14.15 -5.26 -1.41
C ASN A 68 13.90 -4.67 -0.01
N VAL A 69 13.17 -3.55 0.09
CA VAL A 69 12.81 -2.95 1.39
C VAL A 69 11.43 -3.45 1.82
N PRO A 70 11.28 -4.05 3.02
CA PRO A 70 9.99 -4.50 3.52
C PRO A 70 8.98 -3.36 3.58
N LEU A 71 7.72 -3.63 3.20
CA LEU A 71 6.65 -2.61 3.23
C LEU A 71 6.50 -1.97 4.61
N LEU A 72 6.67 -2.75 5.68
CA LEU A 72 6.60 -2.24 7.05
C LEU A 72 7.66 -1.16 7.32
N VAL A 73 8.86 -1.29 6.75
CA VAL A 73 9.92 -0.27 6.88
C VAL A 73 9.49 1.02 6.19
N TRP A 74 8.88 0.92 5.00
CA TRP A 74 8.30 2.09 4.33
C TRP A 74 7.20 2.75 5.16
N MET A 75 6.31 1.96 5.77
CA MET A 75 5.28 2.48 6.66
C MET A 75 5.89 3.24 7.84
N PHE A 76 6.90 2.67 8.50
CA PHE A 76 7.58 3.34 9.60
C PHE A 76 8.34 4.59 9.17
N PHE A 77 9.01 4.57 8.02
CA PHE A 77 9.68 5.75 7.48
C PHE A 77 8.68 6.90 7.28
N TRP A 78 7.58 6.66 6.59
CA TRP A 78 6.58 7.69 6.32
C TRP A 78 5.80 8.13 7.56
N TYR A 79 5.56 7.22 8.51
CA TYR A 79 4.81 7.55 9.73
C TYR A 79 5.67 8.21 10.81
N PHE A 80 6.94 7.83 10.96
CA PHE A 80 7.81 8.32 12.05
C PHE A 80 8.93 9.24 11.59
N ALA A 81 9.57 8.99 10.45
CA ALA A 81 10.77 9.72 10.04
C ALA A 81 10.47 11.00 9.25
N VAL A 82 9.44 10.99 8.40
CA VAL A 82 9.08 12.13 7.54
C VAL A 82 8.36 13.26 8.28
N PRO A 83 7.36 13.03 9.15
CA PRO A 83 6.58 14.13 9.73
C PRO A 83 7.39 15.17 10.51
N PRO A 84 8.46 14.83 11.26
CA PRO A 84 9.31 15.84 11.90
C PRO A 84 10.11 16.74 10.93
N LEU A 85 10.18 16.38 9.64
CA LEU A 85 10.87 17.14 8.60
C LEU A 85 9.94 18.09 7.82
N LEU A 86 8.63 17.99 8.04
CA LEU A 86 7.57 18.82 7.43
C LEU A 86 7.13 19.94 8.38
#